data_AF-A0A6M5ULU9-F1
#
_entry.id   AF-A0A6M5ULU9-F1
#
_cell.length_a   1.000
_cell.length_b   1.000
_cell.length_c   1.000
_cell.angle_alpha   90.00
_cell.angle_beta   90.00
_cell.angle_gamma   90.00
#
_symmetry.space_group_name_H-M   'P 1'
#
loop_
_entity.id
_entity.type
_entity.pdbx_description
1 polymer ?
#
loop_
_entity_poly.entity_id
_entity_poly.type
_entity_poly.pdbx_seq_one_letter_code
_entity_poly.pdbx_strand_id
1 'polypeptide(L)'
;MIGHHVAEGGWGRQVVVDAVCLRLAASIEAASHLSAEARASAFGATWRVIWATRKRIAHGCATVDPQIVRATVENDLVEYAAALRSVAARGG
;
A
#
# COMPACT_ATOMS: atom_id res chain seq x y z
N MET A 1 12.60 8.35 -16.93
CA MET A 1 14.01 8.76 -16.99
C MET A 1 14.68 8.37 -15.67
N ILE A 2 15.41 7.24 -15.63
CA ILE A 2 15.97 6.65 -14.40
C ILE A 2 17.20 7.43 -13.88
N GLY A 3 17.89 8.19 -14.74
CA GLY A 3 19.13 8.90 -14.39
C GLY A 3 18.99 10.06 -13.39
N HIS A 4 17.82 10.72 -13.32
CA HIS A 4 17.65 11.89 -12.45
C HIS A 4 17.56 11.51 -10.96
N HIS A 5 17.00 10.35 -10.63
CA HIS A 5 16.86 9.88 -9.25
C HIS A 5 18.17 9.39 -8.63
N VAL A 6 19.16 9.07 -9.47
CA VAL A 6 20.49 8.61 -9.05
C VAL A 6 21.34 9.76 -8.52
N ALA A 7 21.15 10.98 -9.04
CA ALA A 7 22.02 12.12 -8.76
C ALA A 7 21.64 12.90 -7.48
N GLU A 8 20.37 12.86 -7.05
CA GLU A 8 19.88 13.81 -6.03
C GLU A 8 19.72 13.24 -4.61
N GLY A 9 19.81 11.93 -4.37
CA GLY A 9 19.52 11.41 -3.02
C GLY A 9 19.83 9.96 -2.70
N GLY A 10 20.50 9.24 -3.59
CA GLY A 10 20.95 7.87 -3.34
C GLY A 10 19.85 6.80 -3.46
N TRP A 11 20.21 5.72 -4.15
CA TRP A 11 19.37 4.54 -4.42
C TRP A 11 18.61 4.01 -3.20
N GLY A 12 19.16 4.16 -1.99
CA GLY A 12 18.55 3.66 -0.75
C GLY A 12 17.15 4.22 -0.46
N ARG A 13 16.89 5.50 -0.75
CA ARG A 13 15.57 6.11 -0.44
C ARG A 13 14.49 5.67 -1.41
N GLN A 14 14.82 5.54 -2.70
CA GLN A 14 13.89 5.05 -3.71
C GLN A 14 13.63 3.56 -3.56
N VAL A 15 14.66 2.74 -3.33
CA VAL A 15 14.53 1.29 -3.13
C VAL A 15 13.63 0.98 -1.93
N VAL A 16 13.76 1.73 -0.82
CA VAL A 16 12.88 1.56 0.34
C VAL A 16 11.42 1.88 -0.02
N VAL A 17 11.18 2.97 -0.75
CA VAL A 17 9.84 3.38 -1.18
C VAL A 17 9.22 2.33 -2.11
N ASP A 18 9.96 1.87 -3.11
CA ASP A 18 9.50 0.82 -4.03
C ASP A 18 9.19 -0.48 -3.28
N ALA A 19 10.06 -0.88 -2.35
CA ALA A 19 9.91 -2.09 -1.57
C ALA A 19 8.71 -2.05 -0.62
N VAL A 20 8.35 -0.87 -0.10
CA VAL A 20 7.14 -0.65 0.71
C VAL A 20 5.90 -0.70 -0.18
N CYS A 21 5.92 -0.01 -1.31
CA CYS A 21 4.85 -0.03 -2.30
C CYS A 21 4.50 -1.44 -2.75
N LEU A 22 5.51 -2.23 -3.13
CA LEU A 22 5.31 -3.62 -3.55
C LEU A 22 4.69 -4.48 -2.44
N ARG A 23 5.14 -4.32 -1.19
CA ARG A 23 4.56 -5.04 -0.04
C ARG A 23 3.12 -4.62 0.24
N LEU A 24 2.82 -3.33 0.16
CA LEU A 24 1.46 -2.82 0.33
C LEU A 24 0.53 -3.36 -0.77
N ALA A 25 0.95 -3.32 -2.04
CA ALA A 25 0.17 -3.85 -3.14
C ALA A 25 -0.10 -5.36 -2.99
N ALA A 26 0.91 -6.14 -2.58
CA ALA A 26 0.76 -7.57 -2.29
C ALA A 26 -0.20 -7.81 -1.12
N SER A 27 -0.13 -7.00 -0.06
CA SER A 27 -1.04 -7.13 1.08
C SER A 27 -2.50 -6.82 0.72
N ILE A 28 -2.74 -5.81 -0.13
CA ILE A 28 -4.07 -5.46 -0.63
C ILE A 28 -4.62 -6.58 -1.52
N GLU A 29 -3.75 -7.21 -2.33
CA GLU A 29 -4.13 -8.39 -3.11
C GLU A 29 -4.57 -9.54 -2.21
N ALA A 30 -3.80 -9.85 -1.17
CA ALA A 30 -4.16 -10.89 -0.21
C ALA A 30 -5.50 -10.58 0.48
N ALA A 31 -5.73 -9.32 0.88
CA ALA A 31 -6.99 -8.87 1.47
C ALA A 31 -8.19 -8.99 0.50
N SER A 32 -7.94 -8.98 -0.81
CA SER A 32 -8.99 -9.13 -1.82
C SER A 32 -9.60 -10.54 -1.85
N HIS A 33 -8.86 -11.54 -1.35
CA HIS A 33 -9.32 -12.93 -1.21
C HIS A 33 -10.15 -13.17 0.06
N LEU A 34 -10.26 -12.19 0.97
CA LEU A 34 -11.19 -12.25 2.09
C LEU A 34 -12.64 -12.31 1.58
N SER A 35 -13.52 -12.92 2.37
CA SER A 35 -14.96 -12.89 2.06
C SER A 35 -15.46 -11.45 1.95
N ALA A 36 -16.52 -11.24 1.16
CA ALA A 36 -17.11 -9.92 0.99
C ALA A 36 -17.55 -9.30 2.33
N GLU A 37 -18.06 -10.13 3.25
CA GLU A 37 -18.46 -9.74 4.60
C GLU A 37 -17.25 -9.32 5.46
N ALA A 38 -16.20 -10.14 5.51
CA ALA A 38 -14.98 -9.82 6.27
C ALA A 38 -14.34 -8.52 5.77
N ARG A 39 -14.33 -8.32 4.46
CA ARG A 39 -13.79 -7.13 3.81
C ARG A 39 -14.66 -5.89 4.06
N ALA A 40 -15.98 -6.03 4.03
CA ALA A 40 -16.91 -4.95 4.36
C ALA A 40 -16.79 -4.55 5.84
N SER A 41 -16.64 -5.53 6.74
CA SER A 41 -16.42 -5.28 8.17
C SER A 41 -15.08 -4.57 8.43
N ALA A 42 -14.03 -4.95 7.72
CA ALA A 42 -12.69 -4.41 7.92
C ALA A 42 -12.47 -3.02 7.29
N PHE A 43 -12.97 -2.81 6.07
CA PHE A 43 -12.63 -1.64 5.27
C PHE A 43 -13.85 -0.83 4.82
N GLY A 44 -15.06 -1.38 4.95
CA GLY A 44 -16.30 -0.71 4.59
C GLY A 44 -16.28 -0.10 3.18
N ALA A 45 -16.76 1.14 3.08
CA ALA A 45 -16.79 1.89 1.82
C ALA A 45 -15.40 2.23 1.27
N THR A 46 -14.38 2.28 2.13
CA THR A 46 -13.00 2.65 1.78
C THR A 46 -12.29 1.55 0.98
N TRP A 47 -12.81 0.31 0.98
CA TRP A 47 -12.24 -0.80 0.20
C TRP A 47 -12.01 -0.43 -1.28
N ARG A 48 -12.95 0.31 -1.89
CA ARG A 48 -12.85 0.70 -3.30
C ARG A 48 -11.66 1.63 -3.55
N VAL A 49 -11.34 2.49 -2.60
CA VAL A 49 -10.19 3.40 -2.63
C VAL A 49 -8.90 2.61 -2.41
N ILE A 50 -8.85 1.74 -1.40
CA ILE A 50 -7.69 0.86 -1.11
C ILE A 50 -7.34 0.01 -2.34
N TRP A 51 -8.35 -0.58 -3.00
CA TRP A 51 -8.15 -1.35 -4.23
C TRP A 51 -7.63 -0.49 -5.40
N ALA A 52 -8.10 0.74 -5.53
CA ALA A 52 -7.59 1.67 -6.53
C ALA A 52 -6.12 2.06 -6.27
N THR A 53 -5.72 2.20 -5.01
CA THR A 53 -4.32 2.46 -4.60
C THR A 53 -3.38 1.35 -5.06
N ARG A 54 -3.77 0.07 -4.94
CA ARG A 54 -3.00 -1.06 -5.50
C ARG A 54 -2.70 -0.87 -6.99
N LYS A 55 -3.71 -0.49 -7.79
CA LYS A 55 -3.55 -0.27 -9.23
C LYS A 55 -2.56 0.86 -9.52
N ARG A 56 -2.65 1.97 -8.77
CA ARG A 56 -1.73 3.11 -8.89
C ARG A 56 -0.30 2.72 -8.54
N ILE A 57 -0.09 1.94 -7.49
CA ILE A 57 1.24 1.43 -7.11
C ILE A 57 1.83 0.57 -8.23
N ALA A 58 1.05 -0.38 -8.76
CA ALA A 58 1.49 -1.30 -9.81
C ALA A 58 1.86 -0.59 -11.13
N HIS A 59 1.28 0.58 -11.41
CA HIS A 59 1.47 1.30 -12.67
C HIS A 59 2.36 2.55 -12.56
N GLY A 60 2.62 3.08 -11.35
CA GLY A 60 3.12 4.45 -11.21
C GLY A 60 4.00 4.76 -10.00
N CYS A 61 4.41 3.80 -9.17
CA CYS A 61 5.34 4.10 -8.06
C CYS A 61 6.64 4.79 -8.53
N ALA A 62 7.08 4.52 -9.76
CA ALA A 62 8.26 5.15 -10.36
C ALA A 62 8.04 6.60 -10.84
N THR A 63 6.81 7.10 -10.89
CA THR A 63 6.47 8.44 -11.39
C THR A 63 5.82 9.34 -10.35
N VAL A 64 5.49 8.81 -9.18
CA VAL A 64 4.91 9.56 -8.05
C VAL A 64 6.01 10.03 -7.12
N ASP A 65 5.89 11.26 -6.60
CA ASP A 65 6.83 11.82 -5.63
C ASP A 65 7.02 10.87 -4.43
N PRO A 66 8.26 10.41 -4.14
CA PRO A 66 8.55 9.54 -3.02
C PRO A 66 8.13 10.10 -1.65
N GLN A 67 7.98 11.42 -1.51
CA GLN A 67 7.44 12.06 -0.30
C GLN A 67 5.94 11.81 -0.14
N ILE A 68 5.18 11.88 -1.23
CA ILE A 68 3.74 11.60 -1.22
C ILE A 68 3.53 10.13 -0.89
N VAL A 69 4.28 9.23 -1.54
CA VAL A 69 4.21 7.79 -1.23
C VAL A 69 4.53 7.54 0.23
N ARG A 70 5.60 8.15 0.76
CA ARG A 70 5.97 7.99 2.17
C ARG A 70 4.88 8.50 3.11
N ALA A 71 4.32 9.68 2.87
CA ALA A 71 3.27 10.24 3.72
C ALA A 71 2.00 9.38 3.72
N THR A 72 1.59 8.87 2.54
CA THR A 72 0.46 7.93 2.44
C THR A 72 0.76 6.63 3.18
N VAL A 73 1.95 6.08 3.00
CA VAL A 73 2.41 4.87 3.69
C VAL A 73 2.40 5.07 5.20
N GLU A 74 3.06 6.10 5.72
CA GLU A 74 3.24 6.30 7.16
C GLU A 74 1.92 6.56 7.87
N ASN A 75 0.99 7.30 7.24
CA ASN A 75 -0.30 7.62 7.84
C ASN A 75 -1.33 6.50 7.65
N ASP A 76 -1.41 5.89 6.45
CA ASP A 76 -2.51 5.00 6.11
C ASP A 76 -2.22 3.52 6.44
N LEU A 77 -0.94 3.12 6.54
CA LEU A 77 -0.59 1.73 6.86
C LEU A 77 -0.99 1.33 8.27
N VAL A 78 -0.97 2.25 9.22
CA VAL A 78 -1.26 1.92 10.62
C VAL A 78 -2.71 1.46 10.76
N GLU A 79 -3.64 2.22 10.18
CA GLU A 79 -5.07 1.89 10.16
C GLU A 79 -5.34 0.64 9.34
N TYR A 80 -4.71 0.52 8.17
CA TYR A 80 -4.84 -0.66 7.32
C TYR A 80 -4.37 -1.95 8.02
N ALA A 81 -3.20 -1.92 8.68
CA ALA A 81 -2.67 -3.07 9.41
C ALA A 81 -3.52 -3.41 10.65
N ALA A 82 -4.09 -2.41 11.33
CA ALA A 82 -5.01 -2.64 12.44
C ALA A 82 -6.29 -3.34 11.97
N ALA A 83 -6.87 -2.91 10.84
CA ALA A 83 -8.04 -3.54 10.24
C ALA A 83 -7.77 -5.01 9.89
N LEU A 84 -6.62 -5.31 9.26
CA LEU A 84 -6.22 -6.69 8.94
C LEU A 84 -6.06 -7.56 10.19
N ARG A 85 -5.39 -7.06 11.24
CA ARG A 85 -5.26 -7.79 12.51
C ARG A 85 -6.62 -8.09 13.13
N SER A 86 -7.57 -7.16 13.04
CA SER A 86 -8.92 -7.36 13.55
C SER A 86 -9.67 -8.48 12.83
N VAL A 87 -9.39 -8.70 11.53
CA VAL A 87 -9.98 -9.81 10.76
C VAL A 87 -9.31 -11.11 11.14
N ALA A 88 -7.97 -11.14 11.22
CA ALA A 88 -7.21 -12.33 11.58
C ALA A 88 -7.59 -12.84 12.99
N ALA A 89 -7.80 -11.93 13.96
CA ALA A 89 -8.22 -12.29 15.31
C ALA A 89 -9.66 -12.83 15.40
N ARG A 90 -10.47 -12.68 14.35
CA ARG A 90 -11.87 -13.16 14.28
C ARG A 90 -12.02 -14.44 13.46
N GLY A 91 -10.96 -14.90 12.81
CA GLY A 91 -10.95 -16.09 11.94
C GLY A 91 -10.01 -17.20 12.42
N GLY A 92 -9.76 -17.28 13.73
CA GLY A 92 -9.04 -18.39 14.38
C GLY A 92 -10.00 -19.36 15.07
#